data_AF-A0A348TU08-F1
#
_entry.id   AF-A0A348TU08-F1
#
_cell.length_a   1.000
_cell.length_b   1.000
_cell.length_c   1.000
_cell.angle_alpha   90.00
_cell.angle_beta   90.00
_cell.angle_gamma   90.00
#
_symmetry.space_group_name_H-M   'P 1'
#
loop_
_entity.id
_entity.type
_entity.pdbx_description
1 polymer ?
#
loop_
_entity_poly.entity_id
_entity_poly.type
_entity_poly.pdbx_seq_one_letter_code
_entity_poly.pdbx_strand_id
1 'polypeptide(L)'
;IGLPIQLIRFVFTVLTVLAVTVGIQSVGVVLMAALLITPAAAARSWTASLRLMLVLSAVFAATAAVVGTIISASLPKMPTGPWIVLALGGIAFISLLIAPENGWLPRRKRARGNQLKTQRENLLKLLYGAEEREGHTVAMTSETIVGIRRQHLEGLRKTLRSLKKEYLLVERADGFALTEKGRTEGRRVVRLHRLWELYLTERLGMAADHIHPQAETMEHIITPEIEALIVKELGNPEVDPHQSPIPYEED
;
A
#
# COMPACT_ATOMS: atom_id res chain seq x y z
N ILE A 1 -4.25 -23.73 31.53
CA ILE A 1 -3.72 -25.09 31.25
C ILE A 1 -2.49 -24.92 30.36
N GLY A 2 -1.29 -25.12 30.92
CA GLY A 2 -0.03 -24.97 30.18
C GLY A 2 0.23 -26.23 29.36
N LEU A 3 0.20 -26.10 28.03
CA LEU A 3 0.57 -27.22 27.15
C LEU A 3 2.09 -27.46 27.23
N PRO A 4 2.56 -28.72 27.22
CA PRO A 4 3.99 -29.04 27.26
C PRO A 4 4.64 -28.74 25.91
N ILE A 5 5.01 -27.48 25.70
CA ILE A 5 5.55 -26.93 24.43
C ILE A 5 6.77 -27.73 23.94
N GLN A 6 7.64 -28.18 24.85
CA GLN A 6 8.82 -28.96 24.49
C GLN A 6 8.47 -30.32 23.90
N LEU A 7 7.50 -31.04 24.50
CA LEU A 7 7.04 -32.33 24.00
C LEU A 7 6.35 -32.17 22.64
N ILE A 8 5.48 -31.17 22.50
CA ILE A 8 4.80 -30.87 21.23
C ILE A 8 5.82 -30.57 20.13
N ARG A 9 6.82 -29.73 20.42
CA ARG A 9 7.89 -29.39 19.47
C ARG A 9 8.68 -30.63 19.05
N PHE A 10 9.08 -31.46 20.01
CA PHE A 10 9.81 -32.71 19.74
C PHE A 10 9.00 -33.64 18.83
N VAL A 11 7.72 -33.87 19.16
CA VAL A 11 6.82 -34.70 18.36
C VAL A 11 6.67 -34.16 16.94
N PHE A 12 6.47 -32.85 16.76
CA PHE A 12 6.38 -32.24 15.42
C PHE A 12 7.66 -32.39 14.61
N THR A 13 8.84 -32.24 15.23
CA THR A 13 10.11 -32.42 14.54
C THR A 13 10.28 -33.85 14.07
N VAL A 14 10.00 -34.84 14.93
CA VAL A 14 10.09 -36.26 14.56
C VAL A 14 9.13 -36.60 13.43
N LEU A 15 7.87 -36.16 13.52
CA LEU A 15 6.87 -36.37 12.47
C LEU A 15 7.28 -35.75 11.14
N THR A 16 7.87 -34.55 11.17
CA THR A 16 8.32 -33.84 9.96
C THR A 16 9.50 -34.54 9.33
N VAL A 17 10.50 -34.95 10.11
CA VAL A 17 11.66 -35.71 9.59
C VAL A 17 11.21 -37.01 8.97
N LEU A 18 10.34 -37.77 9.65
CA LEU A 18 9.83 -39.04 9.14
C LEU A 18 9.05 -38.85 7.84
N ALA A 19 8.16 -37.86 7.76
CA ALA A 19 7.42 -37.54 6.55
C ALA A 19 8.34 -37.15 5.38
N VAL A 20 9.37 -36.35 5.65
CA VAL A 20 10.39 -35.95 4.66
C VAL A 20 11.17 -37.16 4.16
N THR A 21 11.70 -38.00 5.05
CA THR A 21 12.51 -39.16 4.67
C THR A 21 11.73 -40.17 3.84
N VAL A 22 10.50 -40.50 4.25
CA VAL A 22 9.63 -41.42 3.49
C VAL A 22 9.26 -40.82 2.13
N GLY A 23 8.87 -39.54 2.11
CA GLY A 23 8.48 -38.85 0.88
C GLY A 23 9.61 -38.77 -0.16
N ILE A 24 10.85 -38.55 0.30
CA ILE A 24 12.03 -38.52 -0.57
C ILE A 24 12.23 -39.85 -1.31
N GLN A 25 12.07 -40.99 -0.62
CA GLN A 25 12.28 -42.30 -1.22
C GLN A 25 11.17 -42.70 -2.20
N SER A 26 9.91 -42.33 -1.90
CA SER A 26 8.77 -42.71 -2.74
C SER A 26 8.63 -41.87 -4.01
N VAL A 27 8.84 -40.56 -3.89
CA VAL A 27 8.45 -39.61 -4.94
C VAL A 27 9.64 -38.81 -5.48
N GLY A 28 10.76 -38.81 -4.76
CA GLY A 28 11.95 -38.04 -5.07
C GLY A 28 12.00 -36.70 -4.32
N VAL A 29 13.23 -36.22 -4.07
CA VAL A 29 13.51 -35.03 -3.25
C VAL A 29 12.79 -33.78 -3.76
N VAL A 30 12.79 -33.57 -5.08
CA VAL A 30 12.26 -32.33 -5.69
C VAL A 30 10.76 -32.21 -5.49
N LEU A 31 10.00 -33.28 -5.73
CA LEU A 31 8.55 -33.26 -5.55
C LEU A 31 8.16 -33.22 -4.07
N MET A 32 8.93 -33.88 -3.20
CA MET A 32 8.72 -33.80 -1.75
C MET A 32 8.86 -32.34 -1.24
N ALA A 33 9.97 -31.68 -1.59
CA ALA A 33 10.19 -30.28 -1.21
C ALA A 33 9.12 -29.34 -1.78
N ALA A 34 8.70 -29.57 -3.03
CA ALA A 34 7.65 -28.78 -3.66
C ALA A 34 6.29 -28.94 -2.95
N LEU A 35 5.88 -30.16 -2.61
CA LEU A 35 4.61 -30.42 -1.91
C LEU A 35 4.60 -29.91 -0.47
N LEU A 36 5.75 -29.90 0.19
CA LEU A 36 5.86 -29.41 1.56
C LEU A 36 5.82 -27.88 1.65
N ILE A 37 6.51 -27.19 0.74
CA ILE A 37 6.78 -25.74 0.85
C ILE A 37 5.81 -24.93 -0.01
N THR A 38 5.65 -25.28 -1.29
CA THR A 38 4.98 -24.44 -2.29
C THR A 38 3.50 -24.18 -2.01
N PRO A 39 2.65 -25.17 -1.68
CA PRO A 39 1.23 -24.90 -1.39
C PRO A 39 1.03 -24.11 -0.09
N ALA A 40 1.94 -24.26 0.89
CA ALA A 40 1.95 -23.45 2.12
C ALA A 40 2.32 -21.99 1.82
N ALA A 41 3.38 -21.77 1.05
CA ALA A 41 3.81 -20.45 0.62
C ALA A 41 2.74 -19.74 -0.24
N ALA A 42 2.11 -20.48 -1.16
CA ALA A 42 1.04 -19.98 -2.00
C ALA A 42 -0.21 -19.62 -1.17
N ALA A 43 -0.65 -20.48 -0.24
CA ALA A 43 -1.82 -20.20 0.60
C ALA A 43 -1.60 -18.99 1.52
N ARG A 44 -0.38 -18.83 2.05
CA ARG A 44 -0.02 -17.71 2.91
C ARG A 44 -0.15 -16.35 2.23
N SER A 45 -0.04 -16.26 0.90
CA SER A 45 -0.24 -14.98 0.21
C SER A 45 -1.69 -14.49 0.31
N TRP A 46 -2.65 -15.39 0.53
CA TRP A 46 -4.09 -15.10 0.60
C TRP A 46 -4.62 -14.85 2.01
N THR A 47 -3.98 -15.40 3.04
CA THR A 47 -4.52 -15.34 4.41
C THR A 47 -3.44 -15.34 5.48
N ALA A 48 -3.68 -14.59 6.56
CA ALA A 48 -2.88 -14.63 7.78
C ALA A 48 -3.36 -15.69 8.79
N SER A 49 -4.52 -16.31 8.57
CA SER A 49 -5.10 -17.28 9.51
C SER A 49 -4.57 -18.69 9.25
N LEU A 50 -4.08 -19.35 10.31
CA LEU A 50 -3.47 -20.69 10.21
C LEU A 50 -4.46 -21.73 9.66
N ARG A 51 -5.73 -21.69 10.10
CA ARG A 51 -6.76 -22.65 9.68
C ARG A 51 -7.05 -22.57 8.19
N LEU A 52 -7.27 -21.35 7.67
CA LEU A 52 -7.56 -21.16 6.26
C LEU A 52 -6.33 -21.45 5.39
N MET A 53 -5.13 -21.13 5.89
CA MET A 53 -3.87 -21.46 5.21
C MET A 53 -3.75 -22.97 4.99
N LEU A 54 -3.98 -23.79 6.02
CA LEU A 54 -3.91 -25.26 5.90
C LEU A 54 -4.90 -25.82 4.88
N VAL A 55 -6.14 -25.33 4.90
CA VAL A 55 -7.18 -25.76 3.95
C VAL A 55 -6.81 -25.36 2.52
N LEU A 56 -6.40 -24.11 2.30
CA LEU A 56 -5.99 -23.64 0.97
C LEU A 56 -4.76 -24.38 0.46
N SER A 57 -3.78 -24.67 1.32
CA SER A 57 -2.61 -25.48 0.94
C SER A 57 -3.00 -26.88 0.51
N ALA A 58 -3.90 -27.54 1.25
CA ALA A 58 -4.39 -28.87 0.87
C ALA A 58 -5.12 -28.83 -0.48
N VAL A 59 -5.96 -27.82 -0.71
CA VAL A 59 -6.65 -27.63 -1.99
C VAL A 59 -5.65 -27.40 -3.13
N PHE A 60 -4.69 -26.49 -2.98
CA PHE A 60 -3.68 -26.23 -4.01
C PHE A 60 -2.83 -27.45 -4.33
N ALA A 61 -2.40 -28.19 -3.31
CA ALA A 61 -1.65 -29.43 -3.48
C ALA A 61 -2.47 -30.49 -4.23
N ALA A 62 -3.74 -30.68 -3.83
CA ALA A 62 -4.64 -31.62 -4.48
C ALA A 62 -4.92 -31.24 -5.94
N THR A 63 -5.22 -29.97 -6.22
CA THR A 63 -5.44 -29.48 -7.58
C THR A 63 -4.21 -29.67 -8.45
N ALA A 64 -3.01 -29.33 -7.94
CA ALA A 64 -1.78 -29.54 -8.69
C ALA A 64 -1.47 -31.02 -8.95
N ALA A 65 -1.75 -31.90 -7.98
CA ALA A 65 -1.58 -33.33 -8.15
C ALA A 65 -2.51 -33.89 -9.23
N VAL A 66 -3.79 -33.50 -9.20
CA VAL A 66 -4.78 -33.90 -10.21
C VAL A 66 -4.38 -33.40 -11.60
N VAL A 67 -4.07 -32.10 -11.73
CA VAL A 67 -3.68 -31.49 -13.01
C VAL A 67 -2.39 -32.12 -13.54
N GLY A 68 -1.36 -32.25 -12.70
CA GLY A 68 -0.09 -32.85 -13.08
C GLY A 68 -0.23 -34.31 -13.51
N THR A 69 -1.10 -35.08 -12.84
CA THR A 69 -1.37 -36.48 -13.19
C THR A 69 -2.13 -36.59 -14.52
N ILE A 70 -3.14 -35.75 -14.74
CA ILE A 70 -3.91 -35.74 -16.00
C ILE A 70 -2.99 -35.38 -17.18
N ILE A 71 -2.12 -34.38 -17.03
CA ILE A 71 -1.15 -33.99 -18.08
C ILE A 71 -0.15 -35.13 -18.33
N SER A 72 0.33 -35.77 -17.28
CA SER A 72 1.25 -36.90 -17.41
C SER A 72 0.62 -38.11 -18.09
N ALA A 73 -0.68 -38.33 -17.91
CA ALA A 73 -1.40 -39.45 -18.51
C ALA A 73 -1.77 -39.21 -19.98
N SER A 74 -1.92 -37.95 -20.41
CA SER A 74 -2.32 -37.61 -21.78
C SER A 74 -1.15 -37.50 -22.75
N LEU A 75 0.07 -37.27 -22.24
CA LEU A 75 1.28 -37.11 -23.05
C LEU A 75 2.19 -38.36 -22.96
N PRO A 76 2.61 -38.94 -24.11
CA PRO A 76 3.50 -40.10 -24.10
C PRO A 76 4.84 -39.81 -23.42
N LYS A 77 5.32 -40.75 -22.59
CA LYS A 77 6.65 -40.73 -21.94
C LYS A 77 6.91 -39.55 -20.99
N MET A 78 5.86 -39.01 -20.37
CA MET A 78 5.98 -37.93 -19.39
C MET A 78 6.06 -38.46 -17.95
N PRO A 79 7.08 -38.09 -17.14
CA PRO A 79 7.15 -38.45 -15.73
C PRO A 79 6.15 -37.63 -14.89
N THR A 80 5.37 -38.29 -14.02
CA THR A 80 4.32 -37.65 -13.20
C THR A 80 4.87 -36.59 -12.24
N GLY A 81 6.03 -36.87 -11.60
CA GLY A 81 6.60 -36.02 -10.56
C GLY A 81 6.87 -34.57 -11.00
N PRO A 82 7.69 -34.34 -12.04
CA PRO A 82 7.96 -33.01 -12.60
C PRO A 82 6.71 -32.24 -13.00
N TRP A 83 5.69 -32.90 -13.57
CA TRP A 83 4.45 -32.22 -13.97
C TRP A 83 3.62 -31.72 -12.79
N ILE A 84 3.59 -32.47 -11.69
CA ILE A 84 2.97 -32.00 -10.44
C ILE A 84 3.73 -30.78 -9.89
N VAL A 85 5.06 -30.80 -9.93
CA VAL A 85 5.88 -29.64 -9.51
C VAL A 85 5.61 -28.42 -10.39
N LEU A 86 5.50 -28.59 -11.71
CA LEU A 86 5.17 -27.51 -12.64
C LEU A 86 3.77 -26.95 -12.38
N ALA A 87 2.78 -27.80 -12.14
CA ALA A 87 1.42 -27.38 -11.80
C ALA A 87 1.39 -26.60 -10.46
N LEU A 88 2.07 -27.11 -9.43
CA LEU A 88 2.24 -26.40 -8.14
C LEU A 88 2.93 -25.05 -8.32
N GLY A 89 4.00 -25.01 -9.11
CA GLY A 89 4.74 -23.80 -9.43
C GLY A 89 3.86 -22.77 -10.14
N GLY A 90 3.04 -23.21 -11.09
CA GLY A 90 2.04 -22.37 -11.76
C GLY A 90 1.01 -21.79 -10.79
N ILE A 91 0.41 -22.63 -9.94
CA ILE A 91 -0.56 -22.18 -8.92
C ILE A 91 0.08 -21.19 -7.96
N ALA A 92 1.31 -21.45 -7.49
CA ALA A 92 2.03 -20.58 -6.60
C ALA A 92 2.39 -19.24 -7.28
N PHE A 93 2.85 -19.28 -8.52
CA PHE A 93 3.18 -18.09 -9.29
C PHE A 93 1.95 -17.20 -9.48
N ILE A 94 0.81 -17.79 -9.89
CA ILE A 94 -0.47 -17.08 -10.02
C ILE A 94 -0.91 -16.51 -8.65
N SER A 95 -0.80 -17.30 -7.58
CA SER A 95 -1.14 -16.88 -6.22
C SER A 95 -0.28 -15.72 -5.73
N LEU A 96 1.01 -15.71 -6.06
CA LEU A 96 1.92 -14.61 -5.73
C LEU A 96 1.65 -13.34 -6.56
N LEU A 97 1.18 -13.49 -7.79
CA LEU A 97 0.83 -12.33 -8.62
C LEU A 97 -0.47 -11.68 -8.19
N ILE A 98 -1.51 -12.47 -7.91
CA ILE A 98 -2.90 -11.99 -7.77
C ILE A 98 -3.29 -11.69 -6.32
N ALA A 99 -2.68 -12.33 -5.33
CA ALA A 99 -3.11 -12.25 -3.93
C ALA A 99 -3.41 -10.81 -3.44
N PRO A 100 -4.55 -10.56 -2.78
CA PRO A 100 -5.09 -9.21 -2.57
C PRO A 100 -4.24 -8.31 -1.67
N GLU A 101 -3.62 -8.86 -0.62
CA GLU A 101 -2.83 -8.08 0.34
C GLU A 101 -1.33 -8.10 0.04
N ASN A 102 -0.82 -9.25 -0.40
CA ASN A 102 0.61 -9.49 -0.59
C ASN A 102 1.04 -9.65 -2.04
N GLY A 103 0.10 -9.66 -2.98
CA GLY A 103 0.40 -9.85 -4.40
C GLY A 103 1.07 -8.65 -5.04
N TRP A 104 1.90 -8.91 -6.04
CA TRP A 104 2.62 -7.87 -6.76
C TRP A 104 1.69 -6.93 -7.55
N LEU A 105 0.62 -7.47 -8.16
CA LEU A 105 -0.34 -6.67 -8.94
C LEU A 105 -1.13 -5.67 -8.09
N PRO A 106 -1.77 -6.07 -6.96
CA PRO A 106 -2.44 -5.12 -6.08
C PRO A 106 -1.50 -4.07 -5.49
N ARG A 107 -0.27 -4.44 -5.12
CA ARG A 107 0.74 -3.48 -4.63
C ARG A 107 1.06 -2.43 -5.69
N ARG A 108 1.27 -2.83 -6.95
CA ARG A 108 1.53 -1.88 -8.05
C ARG A 108 0.32 -1.01 -8.39
N LYS A 109 -0.90 -1.56 -8.31
CA LYS A 109 -2.15 -0.80 -8.49
C LYS A 109 -2.36 0.22 -7.37
N ARG A 110 -2.17 -0.17 -6.10
CA ARG A 110 -2.24 0.73 -4.94
C ARG A 110 -1.19 1.83 -5.02
N ALA A 111 0.05 1.50 -5.40
CA ALA A 111 1.11 2.50 -5.61
C ALA A 111 0.72 3.55 -6.66
N ARG A 112 0.16 3.12 -7.81
CA ARG A 112 -0.32 4.05 -8.85
C ARG A 112 -1.53 4.89 -8.40
N GLY A 113 -2.44 4.30 -7.62
CA GLY A 113 -3.60 5.02 -7.05
C GLY A 113 -3.15 6.11 -6.07
N ASN A 114 -2.22 5.77 -5.18
CA ASN A 114 -1.66 6.69 -4.19
C ASN A 114 -0.92 7.84 -4.87
N GLN A 115 -0.19 7.58 -5.96
CA GLN A 115 0.49 8.65 -6.73
C GLN A 115 -0.48 9.74 -7.22
N LEU A 116 -1.64 9.35 -7.77
CA LEU A 116 -2.61 10.34 -8.25
C LEU A 116 -3.25 11.10 -7.08
N LYS A 117 -3.52 10.42 -5.95
CA LYS A 117 -4.02 11.05 -4.72
C LYS A 117 -3.03 12.12 -4.23
N THR A 118 -1.75 11.74 -4.05
CA THR A 118 -0.68 12.65 -3.64
C THR A 118 -0.50 13.81 -4.61
N GLN A 119 -0.58 13.58 -5.93
CA GLN A 119 -0.50 14.67 -6.92
C GLN A 119 -1.67 15.66 -6.82
N ARG A 120 -2.89 15.16 -6.58
CA ARG A 120 -4.08 15.99 -6.37
C ARG A 120 -3.96 16.85 -5.11
N GLU A 121 -3.62 16.23 -3.99
CA GLU A 121 -3.43 16.92 -2.71
C GLU A 121 -2.30 17.96 -2.78
N ASN A 122 -1.18 17.62 -3.44
CA ASN A 122 -0.08 18.56 -3.65
C ASN A 122 -0.43 19.77 -4.52
N LEU A 123 -1.31 19.60 -5.52
CA LEU A 123 -1.77 20.70 -6.34
C LEU A 123 -2.73 21.61 -5.57
N LEU A 124 -3.64 21.02 -4.78
CA LEU A 124 -4.51 21.79 -3.88
C LEU A 124 -3.71 22.57 -2.83
N LYS A 125 -2.71 21.93 -2.21
CA LYS A 125 -1.76 22.56 -1.27
C LYS A 125 -1.04 23.74 -1.90
N LEU A 126 -0.57 23.58 -3.14
CA LEU A 126 0.15 24.62 -3.86
C LEU A 126 -0.73 25.83 -4.16
N LEU A 127 -1.95 25.61 -4.66
CA LEU A 127 -2.88 26.70 -4.96
C LEU A 127 -3.35 27.40 -3.67
N TYR A 128 -3.66 26.64 -2.62
CA TYR A 128 -4.07 27.21 -1.34
C TYR A 128 -2.95 28.02 -0.69
N GLY A 129 -1.72 27.51 -0.70
CA GLY A 129 -0.57 28.26 -0.20
C GLY A 129 -0.27 29.53 -1.00
N ALA A 130 -0.63 29.57 -2.30
CA ALA A 130 -0.57 30.81 -3.08
C ALA A 130 -1.68 31.79 -2.67
N GLU A 131 -2.93 31.33 -2.48
CA GLU A 131 -4.03 32.15 -1.96
C GLU A 131 -3.72 32.73 -0.57
N GLU A 132 -3.13 31.93 0.33
CA GLU A 132 -2.77 32.35 1.69
C GLU A 132 -1.70 33.46 1.69
N ARG A 133 -0.74 33.41 0.78
CA ARG A 133 0.32 34.43 0.65
C ARG A 133 -0.17 35.73 0.05
N GLU A 134 -1.06 35.67 -0.93
CA GLU A 134 -1.55 36.86 -1.62
C GLU A 134 -2.82 37.44 -0.98
N GLY A 135 -3.49 36.69 -0.11
CA GLY A 135 -4.72 37.12 0.59
C GLY A 135 -5.97 37.17 -0.29
N HIS A 136 -5.90 36.66 -1.52
CA HIS A 136 -7.02 36.62 -2.46
C HIS A 136 -6.96 35.36 -3.35
N THR A 137 -8.01 35.12 -4.13
CA THR A 137 -8.06 33.93 -5.01
C THR A 137 -7.06 34.06 -6.15
N VAL A 138 -6.07 33.17 -6.16
CA VAL A 138 -5.01 33.12 -7.17
C VAL A 138 -5.34 32.06 -8.22
N ALA A 139 -5.28 32.43 -9.49
CA ALA A 139 -5.29 31.49 -10.60
C ALA A 139 -3.86 31.22 -11.05
N MET A 140 -3.53 29.95 -11.34
CA MET A 140 -2.21 29.59 -11.85
C MET A 140 -2.30 28.90 -13.21
N THR A 141 -1.45 29.32 -14.12
CA THR A 141 -1.31 28.70 -15.44
C THR A 141 -0.62 27.34 -15.34
N SER A 142 -0.89 26.46 -16.30
CA SER A 142 -0.26 25.12 -16.35
C SER A 142 1.27 25.20 -16.39
N GLU A 143 1.82 26.22 -17.04
CA GLU A 143 3.26 26.44 -17.17
C GLU A 143 3.91 26.76 -15.82
N THR A 144 3.28 27.64 -15.05
CA THR A 144 3.75 28.02 -13.71
C THR A 144 3.72 26.82 -12.76
N ILE A 145 2.67 25.99 -12.83
CA ILE A 145 2.54 24.77 -12.02
C ILE A 145 3.66 23.77 -12.34
N VAL A 146 3.96 23.57 -13.63
CA VAL A 146 5.05 22.67 -14.07
C VAL A 146 6.41 23.19 -13.60
N GLY A 147 6.65 24.51 -13.69
CA GLY A 147 7.89 25.14 -13.24
C GLY A 147 8.17 24.96 -11.75
N ILE A 148 7.15 25.08 -10.91
CA ILE A 148 7.30 24.98 -9.44
C ILE A 148 7.52 23.53 -8.98
N ARG A 149 6.75 22.57 -9.51
CA ARG A 149 6.75 21.18 -8.99
C ARG A 149 7.58 20.19 -9.81
N ARG A 150 8.28 20.62 -10.88
CA ARG A 150 9.02 19.75 -11.82
C ARG A 150 8.19 18.55 -12.30
N GLN A 151 6.89 18.75 -12.51
CA GLN A 151 5.97 17.69 -12.91
C GLN A 151 5.94 17.51 -14.43
N HIS A 152 5.77 16.28 -14.91
CA HIS A 152 5.51 16.03 -16.33
C HIS A 152 4.10 16.50 -16.73
N LEU A 153 4.01 17.18 -17.88
CA LEU A 153 2.76 17.74 -18.44
C LEU A 153 1.61 16.72 -18.52
N GLU A 154 1.91 15.46 -18.86
CA GLU A 154 0.89 14.40 -18.96
C GLU A 154 0.24 14.07 -17.60
N GLY A 155 1.04 14.02 -16.53
CA GLY A 155 0.56 13.79 -15.17
C GLY A 155 -0.28 14.95 -14.66
N LEU A 156 0.17 16.19 -14.93
CA LEU A 156 -0.57 17.39 -14.57
C LEU A 156 -1.95 17.44 -15.27
N ARG A 157 -2.01 17.18 -16.58
CA ARG A 157 -3.28 17.13 -17.32
C ARG A 157 -4.26 16.10 -16.75
N LYS A 158 -3.77 14.95 -16.29
CA LYS A 158 -4.62 13.94 -15.65
C LYS A 158 -5.15 14.45 -14.30
N THR A 159 -4.30 15.08 -13.51
CA THR A 159 -4.64 15.65 -12.19
C THR A 159 -5.66 16.78 -12.32
N LEU A 160 -5.42 17.75 -13.22
CA LEU A 160 -6.34 18.86 -13.49
C LEU A 160 -7.71 18.37 -13.95
N ARG A 161 -7.76 17.41 -14.88
CA ARG A 161 -9.02 16.78 -15.31
C ARG A 161 -9.77 16.12 -14.16
N SER A 162 -9.04 15.42 -13.28
CA SER A 162 -9.60 14.72 -12.12
C SER A 162 -10.16 15.70 -11.08
N LEU A 163 -9.47 16.81 -10.82
CA LEU A 163 -9.92 17.85 -9.88
C LEU A 163 -11.10 18.65 -10.43
N LYS A 164 -11.08 18.99 -11.73
CA LYS A 164 -12.20 19.66 -12.42
C LYS A 164 -13.46 18.80 -12.41
N LYS A 165 -13.33 17.49 -12.64
CA LYS A 165 -14.45 16.54 -12.60
C LYS A 165 -15.14 16.50 -11.22
N GLU A 166 -14.40 16.73 -10.15
CA GLU A 166 -14.92 16.73 -8.77
C GLU A 166 -15.31 18.12 -8.25
N TYR A 167 -15.29 19.13 -9.12
CA TYR A 167 -15.60 20.54 -8.82
C TYR A 167 -14.67 21.17 -7.77
N LEU A 168 -13.40 20.73 -7.72
CA LEU A 168 -12.38 21.30 -6.82
C LEU A 168 -11.60 22.45 -7.48
N LEU A 169 -11.59 22.51 -8.81
CA LEU A 169 -10.95 23.57 -9.58
C LEU A 169 -11.92 24.17 -10.60
N VAL A 170 -11.78 25.47 -10.82
CA VAL A 170 -12.41 26.21 -11.91
C VAL A 170 -11.33 26.73 -12.85
N GLU A 171 -11.61 26.64 -14.14
CA GLU A 171 -10.77 27.19 -15.18
C GLU A 171 -11.25 28.61 -15.49
N ARG A 172 -10.34 29.58 -15.34
CA ARG A 172 -10.53 31.00 -15.61
C ARG A 172 -9.60 31.44 -16.75
N ALA A 173 -9.77 32.67 -17.24
CA ALA A 173 -8.94 33.21 -18.32
C ALA A 173 -7.45 33.30 -17.96
N ASP A 174 -7.14 33.47 -16.68
CA ASP A 174 -5.83 33.61 -16.07
C ASP A 174 -5.25 32.29 -15.54
N GLY A 175 -5.98 31.17 -15.63
CA GLY A 175 -5.48 29.83 -15.26
C GLY A 175 -6.49 29.02 -14.45
N PHE A 176 -5.97 28.11 -13.60
CA PHE A 176 -6.78 27.29 -12.72
C PHE A 176 -6.82 27.88 -11.32
N ALA A 177 -8.03 28.05 -10.77
CA ALA A 177 -8.27 28.56 -9.42
C ALA A 177 -9.06 27.53 -8.58
N LEU A 178 -8.92 27.62 -7.27
CA LEU A 178 -9.69 26.80 -6.33
C LEU A 178 -11.16 27.20 -6.32
N THR A 179 -12.05 26.22 -6.18
CA THR A 179 -13.44 26.46 -5.75
C THR A 179 -13.52 26.52 -4.24
N GLU A 180 -14.66 26.91 -3.66
CA GLU A 180 -14.91 26.77 -2.21
C GLU A 180 -14.59 25.36 -1.70
N LYS A 181 -15.07 24.34 -2.41
CA LYS A 181 -14.79 22.94 -2.08
C LYS A 181 -13.29 22.61 -2.20
N GLY A 182 -12.63 23.10 -3.25
CA GLY A 182 -11.18 22.96 -3.44
C GLY A 182 -10.37 23.63 -2.34
N ARG A 183 -10.84 24.78 -1.86
CA ARG A 183 -10.24 25.54 -0.77
C ARG A 183 -10.35 24.79 0.54
N THR A 184 -11.49 24.17 0.85
CA THR A 184 -11.62 23.30 2.03
C THR A 184 -10.66 22.12 2.01
N GLU A 185 -10.53 21.43 0.87
CA GLU A 185 -9.58 20.31 0.74
C GLU A 185 -8.12 20.78 0.81
N GLY A 186 -7.76 21.86 0.12
CA GLY A 186 -6.42 22.44 0.16
C GLY A 186 -6.02 22.91 1.56
N ARG A 187 -6.96 23.56 2.27
CA ARG A 187 -6.83 23.95 3.67
C ARG A 187 -6.55 22.77 4.56
N ARG A 188 -7.30 21.67 4.41
CA ARG A 188 -7.09 20.44 5.19
C ARG A 188 -5.70 19.85 4.96
N VAL A 189 -5.21 19.83 3.72
CA VAL A 189 -3.85 19.32 3.42
C VAL A 189 -2.78 20.20 4.08
N VAL A 190 -2.91 21.53 4.02
CA VAL A 190 -1.99 22.46 4.71
C VAL A 190 -2.08 22.33 6.23
N ARG A 191 -3.27 22.17 6.79
CA ARG A 191 -3.47 21.89 8.23
C ARG A 191 -2.71 20.64 8.66
N LEU A 192 -2.88 19.54 7.93
CA LEU A 192 -2.20 18.27 8.21
C LEU A 192 -0.68 18.41 8.13
N HIS A 193 -0.17 19.14 7.14
CA HIS A 193 1.26 19.45 7.02
C HIS A 193 1.80 20.11 8.29
N ARG A 194 1.17 21.23 8.70
CA ARG A 194 1.55 22.02 9.87
C ARG A 194 1.47 21.24 11.18
N LEU A 195 0.40 20.45 11.36
CA LEU A 195 0.23 19.57 12.51
C LEU A 195 1.33 18.51 12.59
N TRP A 196 1.76 17.96 11.45
CA TRP A 196 2.89 17.02 11.42
C TRP A 196 4.20 17.71 11.75
N GLU A 197 4.50 18.87 11.18
CA GLU A 197 5.72 19.61 11.53
C GLU A 197 5.78 19.88 13.03
N LEU A 198 4.66 20.29 13.64
CA LEU A 198 4.57 20.50 15.09
C LEU A 198 4.74 19.20 15.87
N TYR A 199 4.04 18.13 15.50
CA TYR A 199 4.16 16.83 16.16
C TYR A 199 5.59 16.28 16.12
N LEU A 200 6.23 16.33 14.95
CA LEU A 200 7.59 15.85 14.76
C LEU A 200 8.59 16.69 15.57
N THR A 201 8.32 17.99 15.74
CA THR A 201 9.16 18.88 16.56
C THR A 201 8.95 18.63 18.06
N GLU A 202 7.71 18.68 18.55
CA GLU A 202 7.41 18.61 19.99
C GLU A 202 7.54 17.20 20.59
N ARG A 203 7.16 16.15 19.85
CA ARG A 203 7.12 14.78 20.39
C ARG A 203 8.35 13.97 20.03
N LEU A 204 8.98 14.23 18.88
CA LEU A 204 10.15 13.49 18.42
C LEU A 204 11.45 14.28 18.53
N GLY A 205 11.40 15.57 18.91
CA GLY A 205 12.58 16.39 19.13
C GLY A 205 13.41 16.63 17.86
N MET A 206 12.78 16.55 16.68
CA MET A 206 13.45 16.83 15.41
C MET A 206 13.58 18.34 15.17
N ALA A 207 14.67 18.76 14.53
CA ALA A 207 14.90 20.16 14.20
C ALA A 207 13.97 20.63 13.08
N ALA A 208 13.33 21.79 13.26
CA ALA A 208 12.36 22.35 12.32
C ALA A 208 12.93 22.52 10.89
N ASP A 209 14.21 22.87 10.77
CA ASP A 209 14.88 23.14 9.48
C ASP A 209 14.92 21.94 8.51
N HIS A 210 14.74 20.71 9.01
CA HIS A 210 14.87 19.49 8.23
C HIS A 210 13.64 18.59 8.28
N ILE A 211 12.50 19.11 8.73
CA ILE A 211 11.29 18.30 9.03
C ILE A 211 10.29 18.27 7.88
N HIS A 212 10.31 19.28 7.01
CA HIS A 212 9.37 19.46 5.91
C HIS A 212 9.28 18.22 4.98
N PRO A 213 10.40 17.57 4.56
CA PRO A 213 10.31 16.36 3.72
C PRO A 213 9.59 15.18 4.39
N GLN A 214 9.73 15.04 5.70
CA GLN A 214 9.12 13.98 6.51
C GLN A 214 7.64 14.27 6.68
N ALA A 215 7.28 15.51 7.02
CA ALA A 215 5.89 15.96 7.11
C ALA A 215 5.14 15.81 5.76
N GLU A 216 5.78 16.17 4.64
CA GLU A 216 5.21 16.03 3.28
C GLU A 216 4.90 14.56 2.93
N THR A 217 5.67 13.61 3.45
CA THR A 217 5.37 12.18 3.22
C THR A 217 4.17 11.73 4.06
N MET A 218 4.02 12.24 5.29
CA MET A 218 3.02 11.77 6.24
C MET A 218 1.63 12.37 6.01
N GLU A 219 1.53 13.61 5.51
CA GLU A 219 0.26 14.31 5.31
C GLU A 219 -0.72 13.57 4.37
N HIS A 220 -0.21 12.74 3.45
CA HIS A 220 -1.02 12.02 2.45
C HIS A 220 -1.52 10.63 2.91
N ILE A 221 -0.97 10.10 4.01
CA ILE A 221 -1.17 8.71 4.46
C ILE A 221 -2.15 8.63 5.65
N ILE A 222 -2.57 9.77 6.18
CA ILE A 222 -3.34 9.87 7.42
C ILE A 222 -4.86 9.68 7.22
N THR A 223 -5.53 9.09 8.22
CA THR A 223 -6.99 8.97 8.30
C THR A 223 -7.58 10.05 9.23
N PRO A 224 -8.88 10.38 9.11
CA PRO A 224 -9.53 11.37 9.99
C PRO A 224 -9.39 11.05 11.49
N GLU A 225 -9.33 9.76 11.85
CA GLU A 225 -9.16 9.33 13.23
C GLU A 225 -7.77 9.69 13.78
N ILE A 226 -6.72 9.51 12.97
CA ILE A 226 -5.36 9.87 13.36
C ILE A 226 -5.20 11.38 13.40
N GLU A 227 -5.83 12.11 12.47
CA GLU A 227 -5.87 13.57 12.49
C GLU A 227 -6.45 14.10 13.81
N ALA A 228 -7.62 13.60 14.23
CA ALA A 228 -8.24 13.97 15.50
C ALA A 228 -7.36 13.61 16.71
N LEU A 229 -6.65 12.47 16.64
CA LEU A 229 -5.72 12.06 17.68
C LEU A 229 -4.53 13.02 17.80
N ILE A 230 -3.94 13.44 16.69
CA ILE A 230 -2.80 14.38 16.68
C ILE A 230 -3.24 15.73 17.25
N VAL A 231 -4.39 16.27 16.82
CA VAL A 231 -4.92 17.53 17.34
C VAL A 231 -5.15 17.46 18.85
N LYS A 232 -5.72 16.34 19.33
CA LYS A 232 -5.94 16.11 20.76
C LYS A 232 -4.62 16.03 21.53
N GLU A 233 -3.63 15.31 20.99
CA GLU A 233 -2.33 15.10 21.64
C GLU A 233 -1.48 16.37 21.71
N LEU A 234 -1.65 17.27 20.74
CA LEU A 234 -0.99 18.59 20.69
C LEU A 234 -1.78 19.69 21.42
N GLY A 235 -2.97 19.39 21.96
CA GLY A 235 -3.75 20.35 22.72
C GLY A 235 -4.39 21.46 21.88
N ASN A 236 -4.80 21.16 20.65
CA ASN A 236 -5.40 22.12 19.70
C ASN A 236 -4.53 23.36 19.40
N PRO A 237 -3.35 23.18 18.78
CA PRO A 237 -2.37 24.23 18.55
C PRO A 237 -2.81 25.25 17.50
N GLU A 238 -2.61 26.55 17.75
CA GLU A 238 -2.99 27.61 16.80
C GLU A 238 -1.93 27.89 15.72
N VAL A 239 -0.66 27.55 15.98
CA VAL A 239 0.47 27.85 15.09
C VAL A 239 1.39 26.65 14.92
N ASP A 240 2.09 26.60 13.78
CA ASP A 240 3.14 25.63 13.49
C ASP A 240 4.50 26.06 14.08
N PRO A 241 5.57 25.23 13.99
CA PRO A 241 6.91 25.59 14.48
C PRO A 241 7.51 26.84 13.83
N HIS A 242 6.99 27.26 12.68
CA HIS A 242 7.40 28.43 11.91
C HIS A 242 6.50 29.65 12.14
N GLN A 243 5.59 29.59 13.12
CA GLN A 243 4.61 30.63 13.45
C GLN A 243 3.54 30.87 12.37
N SER A 244 3.36 29.95 11.42
CA SER A 244 2.23 30.02 10.49
C SER A 244 0.96 29.52 11.18
N PRO A 245 -0.20 30.17 10.95
CA PRO A 245 -1.45 29.77 11.59
C PRO A 245 -1.89 28.39 11.10
N ILE A 246 -2.39 27.53 11.99
CA ILE A 246 -2.97 26.24 11.62
C ILE A 246 -4.43 26.48 11.20
N PRO A 247 -4.81 26.21 9.94
CA PRO A 247 -6.10 26.63 9.45
C PRO A 247 -7.18 25.61 9.85
N TYR A 248 -7.88 25.89 10.93
CA TYR A 248 -9.05 25.13 11.35
C TYR A 248 -10.26 25.41 10.45
N GLU A 249 -11.30 24.57 10.53
CA GLU A 249 -12.58 24.93 9.95
C GLU A 249 -13.15 26.05 10.84
N GLU A 250 -13.36 27.23 10.27
CA GLU A 250 -14.28 28.19 10.88
C GLU A 250 -15.68 27.56 10.81
N ASP A 251 -16.38 27.51 11.95
CA ASP A 251 -17.77 27.06 12.07
C ASP A 251 -18.73 27.94 11.23
#